data_AF-A0A2V7UIU3-F1
#
_entry.id   AF-A0A2V7UIU3-F1
#
_cell.length_a   1.000
_cell.length_b   1.000
_cell.length_c   1.000
_cell.angle_alpha   90.00
_cell.angle_beta   90.00
_cell.angle_gamma   90.00
#
_symmetry.space_group_name_H-M   'P 1'
#
loop_
_entity.id
_entity.type
_entity.pdbx_description
1 polymer ?
#
loop_
_entity_poly.entity_id
_entity_poly.type
_entity_poly.pdbx_seq_one_letter_code
_entity_poly.pdbx_strand_id
1 'polypeptide(L)'
;MKRLSLVLALAVAAYVASAPLASAATTHHTKSSTAKLHAIKADGEVVSVDATAKTATVKVGGEEMTHPVKGAAAVAELSKLKAGDKVHLTVMANAANEHQYISSIRPATGTTKTATSKKKSY
;
A
#
# COMPACT_ATOMS: atom_id res chain seq x y z
N MET A 1 5.13 13.45 -24.53
CA MET A 1 5.39 12.75 -25.81
C MET A 1 6.78 12.13 -25.75
N LYS A 2 6.87 10.84 -25.41
CA LYS A 2 8.02 9.95 -25.67
C LYS A 2 7.53 8.54 -25.38
N ARG A 3 7.06 7.90 -26.46
CA ARG A 3 6.67 6.50 -26.52
C ARG A 3 7.98 5.72 -26.63
N LEU A 4 8.24 4.75 -25.78
CA LEU A 4 9.28 3.76 -26.04
C LEU A 4 8.76 2.41 -25.58
N SER A 5 8.24 1.71 -26.59
CA SER A 5 7.90 0.31 -26.63
C SER A 5 9.02 -0.55 -26.06
N LEU A 6 8.68 -1.54 -25.25
CA LEU A 6 9.41 -2.79 -25.26
C LEU A 6 8.44 -3.95 -25.06
N VAL A 7 7.92 -4.42 -26.19
CA VAL A 7 7.35 -5.75 -26.34
C VAL A 7 8.50 -6.73 -26.12
N LEU A 8 8.43 -7.54 -25.06
CA LEU A 8 9.21 -8.77 -24.96
C LEU A 8 8.25 -9.92 -24.67
N ALA A 9 7.63 -10.39 -25.75
CA ALA A 9 6.99 -11.69 -25.79
C ALA A 9 8.07 -12.76 -25.81
N LEU A 10 8.16 -13.56 -24.74
CA LEU A 10 8.81 -14.87 -24.79
C LEU A 10 7.76 -15.90 -24.37
N ALA A 11 7.18 -16.55 -25.37
CA ALA A 11 6.38 -17.75 -25.19
C ALA A 11 7.33 -18.95 -25.21
N VAL A 12 7.33 -19.75 -24.15
CA VAL A 12 7.66 -21.18 -24.22
C VAL A 12 6.64 -21.92 -23.36
N ALA A 13 5.89 -22.79 -24.04
CA ALA A 13 4.99 -23.77 -23.46
C ALA A 13 5.78 -24.97 -22.92
N ALA A 14 5.36 -25.51 -21.77
CA ALA A 14 5.52 -26.93 -21.45
C ALA A 14 4.51 -27.30 -20.35
N TYR A 15 3.49 -28.03 -20.75
CA TYR A 15 2.50 -28.68 -19.93
C TYR A 15 3.13 -29.93 -19.29
N VAL A 16 3.17 -30.01 -17.97
CA VAL A 16 3.29 -31.29 -17.25
C VAL A 16 2.24 -31.34 -16.15
N ALA A 17 1.33 -32.31 -16.29
CA ALA A 17 0.38 -32.69 -15.29
C ALA A 17 1.11 -33.10 -14.00
N SER A 18 0.71 -32.52 -12.87
CA SER A 18 1.06 -33.02 -11.54
C SER A 18 -0.20 -32.99 -10.71
N ALA A 19 -0.58 -34.18 -10.23
CA ALA A 19 -1.77 -34.47 -9.46
C ALA A 19 -1.94 -33.51 -8.26
N PRO A 20 -3.17 -33.16 -7.85
CA PRO A 20 -3.37 -32.49 -6.58
C PRO A 20 -3.14 -33.49 -5.45
N LEU A 21 -1.89 -33.63 -5.02
CA LEU A 21 -1.61 -34.03 -3.65
C LEU A 21 -2.28 -33.00 -2.74
N ALA A 22 -3.09 -33.52 -1.82
CA ALA A 22 -3.84 -32.79 -0.82
C ALA A 22 -3.03 -31.62 -0.25
N SER A 23 -3.35 -30.41 -0.70
CA SER A 23 -2.91 -29.21 -0.02
C SER A 23 -3.75 -29.09 1.23
N ALA A 24 -3.23 -29.65 2.33
CA ALA A 24 -3.60 -29.26 3.68
C ALA A 24 -3.26 -27.78 3.86
N ALA A 25 -4.05 -26.91 3.24
CA ALA A 25 -4.21 -25.54 3.68
C ALA A 25 -5.03 -25.61 4.97
N THR A 26 -4.39 -26.04 6.05
CA THR A 26 -4.77 -25.53 7.36
C THR A 26 -4.45 -24.05 7.29
N THR A 27 -5.41 -23.29 6.77
CA THR A 27 -5.56 -21.88 7.06
C THR A 27 -5.77 -21.85 8.56
N HIS A 28 -4.66 -21.81 9.30
CA HIS A 28 -4.65 -21.23 10.61
C HIS A 28 -5.18 -19.81 10.38
N HIS A 29 -6.49 -19.67 10.49
CA HIS A 29 -7.09 -18.47 11.02
C HIS A 29 -6.54 -18.39 12.43
N THR A 30 -5.28 -17.93 12.55
CA THR A 30 -4.70 -17.48 13.79
C THR A 30 -5.62 -16.34 14.16
N LYS A 31 -6.58 -16.70 14.99
CA LYS A 31 -7.55 -15.85 15.66
C LYS A 31 -6.77 -14.60 16.01
N SER A 32 -6.99 -13.54 15.23
CA SER A 32 -6.27 -12.28 15.38
C SER A 32 -6.56 -11.87 16.81
N SER A 33 -5.61 -12.10 17.70
CA SER A 33 -5.54 -11.32 18.90
C SER A 33 -5.61 -9.89 18.40
N THR A 34 -6.45 -9.08 19.01
CA THR A 34 -6.40 -7.63 18.87
C THR A 34 -5.05 -7.21 19.46
N ALA A 35 -3.96 -7.54 18.77
CA ALA A 35 -2.64 -7.06 19.07
C ALA A 35 -2.76 -5.55 18.97
N LYS A 36 -2.43 -4.86 20.06
CA LYS A 36 -2.49 -3.41 20.13
C LYS A 36 -1.60 -2.85 19.04
N LEU A 37 -2.22 -2.44 17.94
CA LEU A 37 -1.53 -1.82 16.83
C LEU A 37 -1.01 -0.47 17.28
N HIS A 38 0.20 -0.12 16.85
CA HIS A 38 0.78 1.18 17.11
C HIS A 38 1.06 1.90 15.79
N ALA A 39 1.01 3.23 15.86
CA ALA A 39 1.19 4.10 14.71
C ALA A 39 2.65 4.45 14.50
N ILE A 40 3.20 3.99 13.38
CA ILE A 40 4.51 4.39 12.88
C ILE A 40 4.27 5.42 11.78
N LYS A 41 4.82 6.61 11.95
CA LYS A 41 4.84 7.63 10.90
C LYS A 41 6.12 7.46 10.10
N ALA A 42 6.00 7.46 8.78
CA ALA A 42 7.13 7.38 7.88
C ALA A 42 6.92 8.32 6.69
N ASP A 43 8.05 8.72 6.11
CA ASP A 43 8.12 9.51 4.90
C ASP A 43 8.63 8.61 3.78
N GLY A 44 7.98 8.68 2.62
CA GLY A 44 8.34 7.84 1.50
C GLY A 44 8.00 8.46 0.16
N GLU A 45 8.33 7.71 -0.89
CA GLU A 45 7.98 8.03 -2.27
C GLU A 45 7.08 6.94 -2.82
N VAL A 46 6.01 7.31 -3.50
CA VAL A 46 5.11 6.35 -4.14
C VAL A 46 5.82 5.73 -5.34
N VAL A 47 5.92 4.40 -5.39
CA VAL A 47 6.43 3.67 -6.57
C VAL A 47 5.27 3.24 -7.47
N SER A 48 4.19 2.76 -6.85
CA SER A 48 2.98 2.32 -7.54
C SER A 48 1.77 2.38 -6.62
N VAL A 49 0.58 2.52 -7.20
CA VAL A 49 -0.70 2.51 -6.50
C VAL A 49 -1.71 1.65 -7.25
N ASP A 50 -2.38 0.76 -6.52
CA ASP A 50 -3.48 -0.03 -7.03
C ASP A 50 -4.76 0.35 -6.25
N ALA A 51 -5.57 1.21 -6.87
CA ALA A 51 -6.84 1.65 -6.29
C ALA A 51 -7.90 0.54 -6.27
N THR A 52 -7.77 -0.48 -7.12
CA THR A 52 -8.70 -1.61 -7.21
C THR A 52 -8.45 -2.58 -6.07
N ALA A 53 -7.19 -2.97 -5.88
CA ALA A 53 -6.75 -3.83 -4.78
C ALA A 53 -6.60 -3.05 -3.45
N LYS A 54 -6.65 -1.71 -3.50
CA LYS A 54 -6.41 -0.80 -2.36
C LYS A 54 -5.05 -1.04 -1.72
N THR A 55 -4.03 -1.20 -2.55
CA THR A 55 -2.64 -1.40 -2.13
C THR A 55 -1.75 -0.26 -2.66
N ALA A 56 -0.69 0.04 -1.91
CA ALA A 56 0.31 1.03 -2.28
C ALA A 56 1.70 0.41 -2.16
N THR A 57 2.53 0.61 -3.17
CA THR A 57 3.97 0.34 -3.11
C THR A 57 4.67 1.67 -2.87
N VAL A 58 5.34 1.78 -1.74
CA VAL A 58 6.04 2.99 -1.29
C VAL A 58 7.50 2.66 -1.00
N LYS A 59 8.39 3.57 -1.36
CA LYS A 59 9.81 3.50 -1.06
C LYS A 59 10.09 4.32 0.20
N VAL A 60 10.54 3.66 1.26
CA VAL A 60 10.87 4.29 2.55
C VAL A 60 12.33 3.99 2.86
N GLY A 61 13.16 5.02 3.05
CA GLY A 61 14.59 4.83 3.35
C GLY A 61 15.41 4.11 2.27
N GLY A 62 14.87 3.92 1.06
CA GLY A 62 15.52 3.17 -0.02
C GLY A 62 14.92 1.78 -0.26
N GLU A 63 14.08 1.28 0.64
CA GLU A 63 13.41 -0.02 0.50
C GLU A 63 11.99 0.14 -0.01
N GLU A 64 11.58 -0.74 -0.94
CA GLU A 64 10.23 -0.77 -1.49
C GLU A 64 9.34 -1.70 -0.67
N MET A 65 8.25 -1.17 -0.14
CA MET A 65 7.29 -1.92 0.66
C MET A 65 5.90 -1.79 0.06
N THR A 66 5.22 -2.92 -0.07
CA THR A 66 3.83 -2.97 -0.55
C THR A 66 2.91 -3.32 0.61
N HIS A 67 1.98 -2.42 0.93
CA HIS A 67 1.05 -2.61 2.02
C HIS A 67 -0.40 -2.30 1.62
N PRO A 68 -1.38 -3.00 2.22
CA PRO A 68 -2.78 -2.67 2.04
C PRO A 68 -3.10 -1.34 2.72
N VAL A 69 -3.92 -0.52 2.05
CA VAL A 69 -4.40 0.77 2.54
C VAL A 69 -5.81 0.59 3.08
N LYS A 70 -6.01 0.93 4.35
CA LYS A 70 -7.32 0.85 5.01
C LYS A 70 -7.79 2.23 5.44
N GLY A 71 -9.11 2.41 5.39
CA GLY A 71 -9.78 3.67 5.73
C GLY A 71 -10.15 4.47 4.49
N ALA A 72 -11.38 4.98 4.47
CA ALA A 72 -11.93 5.70 3.32
C ALA A 72 -11.11 6.93 2.93
N ALA A 73 -10.58 7.66 3.92
CA ALA A 73 -9.74 8.83 3.68
C ALA A 73 -8.41 8.46 3.03
N ALA A 74 -7.75 7.39 3.48
CA ALA A 74 -6.47 6.95 2.91
C ALA A 74 -6.67 6.41 1.48
N VAL A 75 -7.74 5.65 1.24
CA VAL A 75 -8.08 5.18 -0.11
C VAL A 75 -8.41 6.33 -1.06
N ALA A 76 -9.11 7.37 -0.58
CA ALA A 76 -9.42 8.55 -1.38
C ALA A 76 -8.17 9.38 -1.75
N GLU A 77 -7.17 9.41 -0.87
CA GLU A 77 -5.89 10.05 -1.15
C GLU A 77 -5.04 9.17 -2.08
N LEU A 78 -5.07 7.85 -1.91
CA LEU A 78 -4.39 6.88 -2.76
C LEU A 78 -4.69 7.10 -4.24
N SER A 79 -5.97 7.34 -4.59
CA SER A 79 -6.40 7.60 -5.97
C SER A 79 -5.89 8.92 -6.56
N LYS A 80 -5.36 9.83 -5.73
CA LYS A 80 -4.80 11.12 -6.17
C LYS A 80 -3.27 11.07 -6.31
N LEU A 81 -2.65 10.03 -5.77
CA LEU A 81 -1.21 9.84 -5.80
C LEU A 81 -0.79 9.16 -7.09
N LYS A 82 0.42 9.48 -7.55
CA LYS A 82 1.09 8.83 -8.68
C LYS A 82 2.50 8.41 -8.26
N ALA A 83 3.10 7.53 -9.06
CA ALA A 83 4.51 7.19 -8.91
C ALA A 83 5.38 8.47 -8.91
N GLY A 84 6.37 8.53 -8.02
CA GLY A 84 7.25 9.66 -7.80
C GLY A 84 6.77 10.69 -6.77
N ASP A 85 5.54 10.59 -6.27
CA ASP A 85 5.05 11.54 -5.26
C ASP A 85 5.64 11.24 -3.87
N LYS A 86 6.21 12.27 -3.24
CA LYS A 86 6.61 12.20 -1.85
C LYS A 86 5.38 12.25 -0.95
N VAL A 87 5.29 11.33 0.01
CA VAL A 87 4.13 11.14 0.88
C VAL A 87 4.53 10.98 2.34
N HIS A 88 3.68 11.49 3.23
CA HIS A 88 3.64 11.13 4.64
C HIS A 88 2.65 9.98 4.82
N LEU A 89 3.09 8.89 5.43
CA LEU A 89 2.25 7.73 5.67
C LEU A 89 2.30 7.28 7.13
N THR A 90 1.16 6.76 7.59
CA THR A 90 1.03 6.15 8.91
C THR A 90 0.79 4.66 8.72
N VAL A 91 1.76 3.85 9.12
CA VAL A 91 1.66 2.40 9.12
C VAL A 91 1.21 1.94 10.50
N MET A 92 0.24 1.03 10.52
CA MET A 92 -0.15 0.33 11.73
C MET A 92 0.70 -0.93 11.83
N ALA A 93 1.55 -0.99 12.85
CA ALA A 93 2.39 -2.14 13.12
C ALA A 93 1.94 -2.86 14.39
N ASN A 94 2.17 -4.17 14.45
CA ASN A 94 1.90 -4.97 15.64
C ASN A 94 3.04 -4.82 16.68
N ALA A 95 2.97 -5.52 17.82
CA ALA A 95 4.01 -5.44 18.85
C ALA A 95 5.40 -5.96 18.39
N ALA A 96 5.46 -6.73 17.31
CA ALA A 96 6.69 -7.23 16.70
C ALA A 96 7.25 -6.28 15.62
N ASN A 97 6.67 -5.08 15.46
CA ASN A 97 6.98 -4.11 14.40
C ASN A 97 6.66 -4.61 12.97
N GLU A 98 5.84 -5.65 12.84
CA GLU A 98 5.38 -6.09 11.52
C GLU A 98 4.31 -5.12 11.00
N HIS A 99 4.52 -4.61 9.79
CA HIS A 99 3.62 -3.67 9.13
C HIS A 99 2.33 -4.37 8.67
N GLN A 100 1.21 -4.02 9.29
CA GLN A 100 -0.08 -4.66 9.01
C GLN A 100 -0.84 -3.95 7.89
N TYR A 101 -0.93 -2.61 7.93
CA TYR A 101 -1.61 -1.81 6.91
C TYR A 101 -1.30 -0.32 7.04
N ILE A 102 -1.51 0.44 5.98
CA ILE A 102 -1.43 1.90 5.96
C ILE A 102 -2.79 2.46 6.37
N SER A 103 -2.86 3.24 7.45
CA SER A 103 -4.09 3.87 7.94
C SER A 103 -4.29 5.31 7.42
N SER A 104 -3.20 5.96 7.01
CA SER A 104 -3.22 7.29 6.41
C SER A 104 -2.08 7.41 5.41
N ILE A 105 -2.35 7.99 4.25
CA ILE A 105 -1.35 8.35 3.26
C ILE A 105 -1.72 9.73 2.71
N ARG A 106 -0.77 10.67 2.72
CA ARG A 106 -0.98 12.03 2.23
C ARG A 106 0.26 12.56 1.51
N PRO A 107 0.13 13.39 0.47
CA PRO A 107 1.26 14.01 -0.19
C PRO A 107 2.03 14.96 0.74
N ALA A 108 3.36 14.90 0.69
CA ALA A 108 4.27 15.66 1.54
C ALA A 108 4.36 17.14 1.13
N THR A 109 4.36 17.39 -0.17
CA THR A 109 4.01 18.71 -0.70
C THR A 109 2.49 18.76 -0.75
N GLY A 110 1.85 19.40 0.21
CA GLY A 110 0.40 19.50 0.25
C GLY A 110 -0.15 19.95 -1.10
N THR A 111 -0.70 19.03 -1.89
CA THR A 111 -1.53 19.37 -3.03
C THR A 111 -2.83 19.92 -2.46
N THR A 112 -2.79 21.21 -2.14
CA THR A 112 -3.82 22.20 -2.49
C THR A 112 -5.20 21.60 -2.70
N LYS A 113 -5.84 21.13 -1.62
CA LYS A 113 -7.29 21.16 -1.50
C LYS A 113 -7.62 21.49 -0.05
N THR A 114 -7.66 22.79 0.19
CA THR A 114 -8.44 23.46 1.23
C THR A 114 -8.61 22.65 2.52
N ALA A 115 -7.61 22.73 3.40
CA ALA A 115 -7.86 22.61 4.82
C ALA A 115 -8.73 23.82 5.22
N THR A 116 -10.04 23.71 5.06
CA THR A 116 -10.99 24.57 5.77
C THR A 116 -10.91 24.17 7.24
N SER A 117 -9.84 24.60 7.91
CA SER A 117 -9.85 24.74 9.36
C SER A 117 -10.87 25.83 9.68
N LYS A 118 -12.14 25.42 9.81
CA LYS A 118 -13.19 26.26 10.37
C LYS A 118 -12.89 26.35 11.87
N LYS A 119 -11.92 27.20 12.23
CA LYS A 119 -11.71 27.65 13.60
C LYS A 119 -12.98 28.42 13.98
N LYS A 120 -13.87 27.75 14.71
CA LYS A 120 -15.08 28.35 15.26
C LYS A 120 -14.63 29.27 16.39
N SER A 121 -14.46 30.56 16.10
CA SER A 121 -14.52 31.60 17.12
C SER A 121 -15.99 31.78 17.50
N TYR A 122 -16.31 31.54 18.76
CA TYR A 122 -17.47 32.07 19.46
C TYR A 122 -17.05 32.33 20.90
#